data_AF-A0A534R055-F1
#
_entry.id   AF-A0A534R055-F1
#
_cell.length_a   1.000
_cell.length_b   1.000
_cell.length_c   1.000
_cell.angle_alpha   90.00
_cell.angle_beta   90.00
_cell.angle_gamma   90.00
#
_symmetry.space_group_name_H-M   'P 1'
#
loop_
_entity.id
_entity.type
_entity.pdbx_description
1 polymer ?
#
loop_
_entity_poly.entity_id
_entity_poly.type
_entity_poly.pdbx_seq_one_letter_code
_entity_poly.pdbx_strand_id
1 'polypeptide(L)'
;PYPGAFTTCRTTPLFVWWARPLDDRPDGVPGEVLEVRRGSGIVVAAGSGALLLERVAFGGDVEGRADELALRVGLAAGERLGEAAEAEEVGGQA
;
A
#
# COMPACT_ATOMS: atom_id res chain seq x y z
N PRO A 1 8.72 14.07 -8.27
CA PRO A 1 8.13 15.43 -8.34
C PRO A 1 6.84 15.43 -7.53
N TYR A 2 6.50 16.55 -6.90
CA TYR A 2 5.33 16.66 -6.02
C TYR A 2 4.09 17.20 -6.77
N PRO A 3 2.87 16.71 -6.45
CA PRO A 3 2.60 15.57 -5.57
C PRO A 3 2.99 14.25 -6.24
N GLY A 4 3.68 13.38 -5.48
CA GLY A 4 3.99 12.02 -5.92
C GLY A 4 2.72 11.17 -6.01
N ALA A 5 2.85 9.95 -6.51
CA ALA A 5 1.74 8.99 -6.49
C ALA A 5 1.33 8.70 -5.04
N PHE A 6 0.03 8.55 -4.78
CA PHE A 6 -0.48 8.22 -3.45
C PHE A 6 -1.63 7.21 -3.54
N THR A 7 -1.82 6.49 -2.44
CA THR A 7 -2.93 5.56 -2.19
C THR A 7 -3.32 5.65 -0.71
N THR A 8 -4.21 4.78 -0.24
CA THR A 8 -4.52 4.60 1.18
C THR A 8 -4.02 3.25 1.67
N CYS A 9 -3.57 3.20 2.91
CA CYS A 9 -3.41 1.97 3.67
C CYS A 9 -4.42 2.04 4.81
N ARG A 10 -5.48 1.23 4.73
CA ARG A 10 -6.68 1.38 5.56
C ARG A 10 -7.25 2.80 5.35
N THR A 11 -7.36 3.62 6.40
CA THR A 11 -7.84 5.01 6.32
C THR A 11 -6.72 6.04 6.17
N THR A 12 -5.45 5.63 6.23
CA THR A 12 -4.33 6.57 6.29
C THR A 12 -3.66 6.75 4.93
N PRO A 13 -3.37 8.00 4.49
CA PRO A 13 -2.68 8.25 3.24
C PRO A 13 -1.28 7.62 3.19
N LEU A 14 -0.96 7.00 2.07
CA LEU A 14 0.34 6.39 1.77
C LEU A 14 0.87 6.97 0.45
N PHE A 15 1.90 7.80 0.53
CA PHE A 15 2.63 8.28 -0.64
C PHE A 15 3.63 7.22 -1.11
N VAL A 16 3.71 7.02 -2.42
CA VAL A 16 4.65 6.13 -3.09
C VAL A 16 5.68 6.99 -3.81
N TRP A 17 6.91 6.99 -3.29
CA TRP A 17 8.02 7.77 -3.84
C TRP A 17 8.83 6.97 -4.85
N TRP A 18 9.03 5.67 -4.57
CA TRP A 18 9.73 4.75 -5.46
C TRP A 18 9.03 3.40 -5.50
N ALA A 19 8.79 2.93 -6.72
CA ALA A 19 8.32 1.60 -7.00
C ALA A 19 8.86 1.13 -8.34
N ARG A 20 8.95 -0.18 -8.51
CA ARG A 20 9.31 -0.80 -9.80
C ARG A 20 8.35 -1.95 -10.14
N PRO A 21 8.08 -2.18 -11.43
CA PRO A 21 7.35 -3.37 -11.83
C PRO A 21 8.14 -4.63 -11.46
N LEU A 22 7.39 -5.68 -11.15
CA LEU A 22 7.91 -7.05 -11.12
C LEU A 22 7.43 -7.75 -12.38
N ASP A 23 8.35 -8.42 -13.07
CA ASP A 23 8.07 -9.16 -14.30
C ASP A 23 7.23 -10.42 -14.04
N ASP A 24 7.33 -10.95 -12.82
CA ASP A 24 6.44 -12.00 -12.34
C ASP A 24 5.03 -11.43 -12.22
N ARG A 25 4.05 -12.20 -12.72
CA ARG A 25 2.63 -11.91 -12.54
C ARG A 25 2.07 -12.80 -11.42
N PRO A 26 2.30 -12.45 -10.15
CA PRO A 26 1.59 -13.14 -9.10
C PRO A 26 0.10 -12.83 -9.23
N ASP A 27 -0.73 -13.87 -9.03
CA ASP A 27 -2.17 -13.71 -8.93
C ASP A 27 -2.50 -12.91 -7.65
N GLY A 28 -3.45 -11.99 -7.76
CA GLY A 28 -3.90 -11.16 -6.64
C GLY A 28 -4.94 -10.14 -7.07
N VAL A 29 -5.67 -9.59 -6.10
CA VAL A 29 -6.63 -8.51 -6.35
C VAL A 29 -5.87 -7.19 -6.45
N PRO A 30 -6.14 -6.30 -7.43
CA PRO A 30 -5.46 -5.00 -7.50
C PRO A 30 -5.54 -4.24 -6.16
N GLY A 31 -4.36 -3.83 -5.68
CA GLY A 31 -4.16 -3.21 -4.37
C GLY A 31 -3.78 -4.18 -3.24
N GLU A 32 -3.92 -5.49 -3.43
CA GLU A 32 -3.55 -6.51 -2.44
C GLU A 32 -2.05 -6.53 -2.20
N VAL A 33 -1.65 -6.52 -0.92
CA VAL A 33 -0.29 -6.78 -0.49
C VAL A 33 -0.04 -8.28 -0.60
N LEU A 34 0.85 -8.67 -1.49
CA LEU A 34 1.17 -10.08 -1.72
C LEU A 34 2.28 -10.56 -0.80
N GLU A 35 3.25 -9.69 -0.51
CA GLU A 35 4.44 -10.05 0.26
C GLU A 35 5.11 -8.81 0.85
N VAL A 36 5.66 -8.94 2.06
CA VAL A 36 6.60 -7.96 2.63
C VAL A 36 8.01 -8.55 2.59
N ARG A 37 8.86 -8.02 1.71
CA ARG A 37 10.24 -8.47 1.51
C ARG A 37 11.20 -7.64 2.35
N ARG A 38 11.67 -8.20 3.46
CA ARG A 38 12.68 -7.55 4.33
C ARG A 38 13.90 -7.14 3.51
N GLY A 39 14.33 -5.90 3.66
CA GLY A 39 15.45 -5.34 2.91
C GLY A 39 15.13 -4.93 1.47
N SER A 40 13.91 -5.17 0.96
CA SER A 40 13.50 -4.78 -0.39
C SER A 40 12.26 -3.87 -0.43
N GLY A 41 11.17 -4.22 0.24
CA GLY A 41 9.94 -3.44 0.19
C GLY A 41 8.66 -4.26 0.29
N ILE A 42 7.56 -3.72 -0.25
CA ILE A 42 6.24 -4.36 -0.24
C ILE A 42 5.83 -4.69 -1.67
N VAL A 43 5.43 -5.92 -1.92
CA VAL A 43 4.87 -6.35 -3.21
C VAL A 43 3.37 -6.16 -3.20
N VAL A 44 2.85 -5.42 -4.17
CA VAL A 44 1.42 -5.11 -4.31
C VAL A 44 0.93 -5.53 -5.69
N ALA A 45 -0.15 -6.31 -5.72
CA ALA A 45 -0.82 -6.69 -6.95
C ALA A 45 -1.39 -5.46 -7.67
N ALA A 46 -1.24 -5.42 -8.99
CA ALA A 46 -1.81 -4.39 -9.86
C ALA A 46 -2.86 -5.01 -10.79
N GLY A 47 -3.54 -4.18 -11.60
CA GLY A 47 -4.47 -4.67 -12.63
C GLY A 47 -3.83 -5.62 -13.65
N SER A 48 -2.50 -5.56 -13.78
CA SER A 48 -1.67 -6.55 -14.45
C SER A 48 -0.31 -6.59 -13.77
N GLY A 49 0.16 -7.78 -13.38
CA GLY A 49 1.42 -7.96 -12.69
C GLY A 49 1.41 -7.39 -11.26
N ALA A 50 2.60 -7.02 -10.77
CA ALA A 50 2.77 -6.45 -9.45
C ALA A 50 3.80 -5.32 -9.42
N LEU A 51 3.72 -4.48 -8.40
CA LEU A 51 4.68 -3.45 -8.08
C LEU A 51 5.43 -3.82 -6.80
N LEU A 52 6.76 -3.67 -6.80
CA LEU A 52 7.53 -3.58 -5.57
C LEU A 52 7.61 -2.12 -5.16
N LEU A 53 6.93 -1.76 -4.06
CA LEU A 53 7.07 -0.48 -3.41
C LEU A 53 8.34 -0.49 -2.57
N GLU A 54 9.28 0.41 -2.87
CA GLU A 54 10.59 0.46 -2.20
C GLU A 54 10.61 1.60 -1.18
N ARG A 55 10.08 2.77 -1.55
CA ARG A 55 10.04 3.96 -0.70
C ARG A 55 8.67 4.60 -0.64
N VAL A 56 8.24 4.88 0.59
CA VAL A 56 6.89 5.34 0.91
C VAL A 56 6.92 6.34 2.07
N ALA A 57 5.86 7.14 2.18
CA ALA A 57 5.61 7.99 3.34
C ALA A 57 4.16 7.80 3.82
N PHE A 58 3.96 7.63 5.11
CA PHE A 58 2.67 7.27 5.70
C PHE A 58 2.13 8.40 6.56
N GLY A 59 0.88 8.82 6.35
CA GLY A 59 0.24 9.84 7.18
C GLY A 59 0.93 11.20 7.18
N GLY A 60 1.70 11.54 6.15
CA GLY A 60 2.50 12.77 6.09
C GLY A 60 3.86 12.69 6.79
N ASP A 61 4.28 11.49 7.23
CA ASP A 61 5.65 11.23 7.70
C ASP A 61 6.70 11.50 6.59
N VAL A 62 7.97 11.49 6.99
CA VAL A 62 9.11 11.50 6.05
C VAL A 62 9.16 10.21 5.21
N GLU A 63 9.74 10.31 4.01
CA GLU A 63 10.03 9.14 3.17
C GLU A 63 10.90 8.12 3.92
N GLY A 64 10.50 6.84 3.85
CA GLY A 64 11.25 5.72 4.43
C GLY A 64 11.10 4.44 3.62
N ARG A 65 11.75 3.37 4.10
CA ARG A 65 11.70 2.05 3.47
C ARG A 65 10.33 1.41 3.66
N ALA A 66 9.77 0.85 2.58
CA ALA A 66 8.44 0.27 2.63
C ALA A 66 8.34 -0.97 3.53
N ASP A 67 9.37 -1.81 3.57
CA ASP A 67 9.40 -3.00 4.44
C ASP A 67 9.43 -2.63 5.94
N GLU A 68 10.17 -1.59 6.30
CA GLU A 68 10.22 -1.07 7.67
C GLU A 68 8.89 -0.42 8.08
N LEU A 69 8.27 0.33 7.16
CA LEU A 69 6.92 0.87 7.37
C LEU A 69 5.94 -0.27 7.63
N ALA A 70 5.94 -1.31 6.81
CA ALA A 70 5.01 -2.42 6.94
C ALA A 70 5.10 -3.08 8.32
N LEU A 71 6.33 -3.31 8.82
CA LEU A 71 6.54 -3.81 10.17
C LEU A 71 6.03 -2.84 11.24
N ARG A 72 6.28 -1.53 11.09
CA ARG A 72 5.87 -0.49 12.04
C ARG A 72 4.35 -0.39 12.19
N VAL A 73 3.61 -0.50 11.09
CA VAL A 73 2.14 -0.33 11.06
C VAL A 73 1.36 -1.65 11.08
N GLY A 74 2.09 -2.79 11.12
CA GLY A 74 1.52 -4.12 11.06
C GLY A 74 0.79 -4.39 9.74
N LEU A 75 1.34 -3.94 8.61
CA LEU A 75 0.84 -4.25 7.27
C LEU A 75 1.38 -5.62 6.85
N ALA A 76 0.49 -6.54 6.48
CA ALA A 76 0.83 -7.91 6.12
C ALA A 76 0.22 -8.35 4.77
N ALA A 77 0.66 -9.51 4.29
CA ALA A 77 0.09 -10.11 3.09
C ALA A 77 -1.41 -10.41 3.26
N GLY A 78 -2.18 -10.20 2.19
CA GLY A 78 -3.64 -10.32 2.16
C GLY A 78 -4.39 -9.04 2.52
N GLU A 79 -3.73 -8.01 3.08
CA GLU A 79 -4.34 -6.69 3.24
C GLU A 79 -4.39 -5.94 1.91
N ARG A 80 -5.30 -4.96 1.79
CA ARG A 80 -5.53 -4.23 0.54
C ARG A 80 -5.32 -2.73 0.70
N LEU A 81 -4.51 -2.19 -0.18
CA LEU A 81 -4.28 -0.75 -0.35
C LEU A 81 -5.36 -0.15 -1.25
N GLY A 82 -5.70 1.12 -1.02
CA GLY A 82 -6.65 1.85 -1.83
C GLY A 82 -8.10 1.43 -1.60
N GLU A 83 -8.38 0.58 -0.60
CA GLU A 83 -9.76 0.43 -0.14
C GLU A 83 -10.20 1.78 0.42
N ALA A 84 -11.28 2.31 -0.16
CA ALA A 84 -12.04 3.32 0.54
C ALA A 84 -12.40 2.70 1.89
N ALA A 85 -12.10 3.42 2.98
CA ALA A 85 -12.77 3.13 4.23
C ALA A 85 -14.24 2.96 3.87
N GLU A 86 -14.84 1.79 4.12
CA GLU A 86 -16.29 1.70 4.08
C GLU A 86 -16.74 2.86 4.96
N ALA A 87 -17.40 3.84 4.34
CA ALA A 87 -17.99 4.92 5.09
C ALA A 87 -18.91 4.19 6.07
N GLU A 88 -18.56 4.18 7.36
CA GLU A 88 -19.50 3.72 8.37
C GLU A 88 -20.75 4.56 8.16
N GLU A 89 -21.77 3.94 7.56
CA GLU A 89 -23.12 4.44 7.56
C GLU A 89 -23.54 4.42 9.04
N VAL A 90 -23.24 5.51 9.74
CA VAL A 90 -23.77 5.79 11.06
C VAL A 90 -25.28 5.87 10.87
N GLY A 91 -25.95 4.78 11.25
CA GLY A 91 -27.40 4.66 11.26
C GLY A 91 -28.03 5.88 11.92
N GLY A 92 -28.68 6.71 11.11
CA GLY A 92 -29.62 7.72 11.55
C GLY A 92 -31.03 7.14 11.49
N GLN A 93 -31.39 6.35 12.50
CA GLN A 93 -32.76 5.98 12.76
C GLN A 93 -33.41 7.06 13.64
N ALA A 94 -34.39 7.79 13.08
CA ALA A 94 -35.59 8.31 13.74
C ALA A 94 -36.52 8.94 12.69
#